data_AF-A0A6L9KPM0-F1
#
_entry.id   AF-A0A6L9KPM0-F1
#
_cell.length_a   1.000
_cell.length_b   1.000
_cell.length_c   1.000
_cell.angle_alpha   90.00
_cell.angle_beta   90.00
_cell.angle_gamma   90.00
#
_symmetry.space_group_name_H-M   'P 1'
#
loop_
_entity.id
_entity.type
_entity.pdbx_description
1 polymer ?
#
loop_
_entity_poly.entity_id
_entity_poly.type
_entity_poly.pdbx_seq_one_letter_code
_entity_poly.pdbx_strand_id
1 'polypeptide(L)'
;MGGRGSGRQATYCGKDVTEESTPLDIRKLARSGLLVNGNSFGWCWTVCDRETSSITIRVALQAVQLCYQKRSTGESIEQWVHLQNTPCRFGGMRQWFTCPACSKRVAVIYGRSKYFTCRSCCGLGYASQKEGVGDRSGRRADKLRKRLGWEAGILNGDGGKPKGMHWVTYQRLKAEHDRLVQISFHDIGRKFGFLHKLLEP
;
A
#
# COMPACT_ATOMS: atom_id res chain seq x y z
N MET A 1 14.32 -11.51 8.04
CA MET A 1 13.15 -12.39 8.25
C MET A 1 12.13 -11.66 9.10
N GLY A 2 11.06 -11.17 8.47
CA GLY A 2 9.94 -10.48 9.11
C GLY A 2 8.77 -10.51 8.14
N GLY A 3 7.93 -11.53 8.29
CA GLY A 3 6.84 -11.85 7.37
C GLY A 3 5.67 -10.87 7.47
N ARG A 4 4.84 -10.88 6.42
CA ARG A 4 3.59 -10.12 6.31
C ARG A 4 2.68 -10.42 7.52
N GLY A 5 2.13 -9.39 8.17
CA GLY A 5 1.17 -9.54 9.28
C GLY A 5 1.75 -9.61 10.69
N SER A 6 3.05 -9.32 10.89
CA SER A 6 3.67 -9.34 12.23
C SER A 6 3.36 -8.12 13.10
N GLY A 7 2.69 -7.10 12.56
CA GLY A 7 2.16 -5.99 13.35
C GLY A 7 0.85 -6.39 14.02
N ARG A 8 0.80 -6.35 15.36
CA ARG A 8 -0.47 -6.46 16.10
C ARG A 8 -1.46 -5.43 15.57
N GLN A 9 -2.70 -5.87 15.30
CA GLN A 9 -3.81 -4.97 15.00
C GLN A 9 -3.94 -3.96 16.14
N ALA A 10 -3.80 -2.67 15.81
CA ALA A 10 -4.03 -1.61 16.78
C ALA A 10 -5.51 -1.59 17.16
N THR A 11 -5.85 -2.30 18.23
CA THR A 11 -7.13 -2.20 18.94
C THR A 11 -7.21 -0.83 19.59
N TYR A 12 -7.68 0.17 18.84
CA TYR A 12 -8.56 1.28 19.27
C TYR A 12 -8.80 2.19 18.06
N CYS A 13 -9.95 2.02 17.38
CA CYS A 13 -10.51 2.96 16.39
C CYS A 13 -9.61 3.37 15.19
N GLY A 14 -8.90 2.42 14.55
CA GLY A 14 -8.04 2.71 13.39
C GLY A 14 -8.54 2.13 12.06
N LYS A 15 -9.20 2.94 11.22
CA LYS A 15 -9.64 2.60 9.83
C LYS A 15 -8.67 1.68 9.06
N ASP A 16 -9.09 0.53 8.56
CA ASP A 16 -8.19 -0.46 7.94
C ASP A 16 -7.33 0.08 6.78
N VAL A 17 -6.16 -0.54 6.58
CA VAL A 17 -5.11 -0.07 5.66
C VAL A 17 -5.35 -0.57 4.24
N THR A 18 -5.00 0.25 3.24
CA THR A 18 -5.10 -0.09 1.81
C THR A 18 -4.29 -1.30 1.36
N GLU A 19 -3.41 -1.85 2.21
CA GLU A 19 -2.53 -2.99 1.90
C GLU A 19 -3.19 -4.35 2.23
N GLU A 20 -4.26 -4.35 3.04
CA GLU A 20 -5.07 -5.54 3.34
C GLU A 20 -6.31 -5.65 2.42
N SER A 21 -6.50 -4.69 1.53
CA SER A 21 -7.63 -4.67 0.59
C SER A 21 -7.23 -5.23 -0.78
N THR A 22 -8.23 -5.54 -1.60
CA THR A 22 -8.09 -6.02 -2.98
C THR A 22 -8.22 -4.84 -3.96
N PRO A 23 -7.11 -4.12 -4.28
CA PRO A 23 -7.18 -2.96 -5.16
C PRO A 23 -7.29 -3.38 -6.61
N LEU A 24 -8.31 -2.88 -7.31
CA LEU A 24 -8.41 -2.97 -8.76
C LEU A 24 -8.02 -1.60 -9.35
N ASP A 25 -6.93 -1.56 -10.12
CA ASP A 25 -6.38 -0.34 -10.71
C ASP A 25 -6.61 -0.33 -12.22
N ILE A 26 -7.42 0.62 -12.70
CA ILE A 26 -7.76 0.73 -14.13
C ILE A 26 -6.52 0.94 -15.01
N ARG A 27 -5.48 1.58 -14.48
CA ARG A 27 -4.24 1.87 -15.22
C ARG A 27 -3.42 0.61 -15.44
N LYS A 28 -3.57 -0.41 -14.59
CA LYS A 28 -2.95 -1.72 -14.82
C LYS A 28 -3.70 -2.45 -15.93
N LEU A 29 -5.04 -2.48 -15.85
CA LEU A 29 -5.91 -3.09 -16.85
C LEU A 29 -5.73 -2.47 -18.26
N ALA A 30 -5.60 -1.14 -18.32
CA ALA A 30 -5.37 -0.42 -19.56
C ALA A 30 -4.01 -0.76 -20.18
N ARG A 31 -2.95 -0.82 -19.36
CA ARG A 31 -1.59 -1.15 -19.83
C ARG A 31 -1.45 -2.59 -20.31
N SER A 32 -2.25 -3.51 -19.77
CA SER A 32 -2.29 -4.90 -20.23
C SER A 32 -3.19 -5.10 -21.45
N GLY A 33 -3.79 -4.05 -22.00
CA GLY A 33 -4.66 -4.15 -23.18
C GLY A 33 -5.94 -4.96 -22.95
N LEU A 34 -6.36 -5.14 -21.69
CA LEU A 34 -7.48 -6.02 -21.35
C LEU A 34 -8.84 -5.32 -21.47
N LEU A 35 -8.86 -3.98 -21.51
CA LEU A 35 -10.07 -3.16 -21.60
C LEU A 35 -10.58 -3.02 -23.04
N VAL A 36 -10.77 -4.16 -23.71
CA VAL A 36 -11.39 -4.24 -25.04
C VAL A 36 -12.86 -4.63 -24.87
N ASN A 37 -13.76 -3.93 -25.56
CA ASN A 37 -15.20 -4.20 -25.48
C ASN A 37 -15.50 -5.66 -25.85
N GLY A 38 -16.34 -6.33 -25.06
CA GLY A 38 -16.66 -7.75 -25.21
C GLY A 38 -15.64 -8.72 -24.61
N ASN A 39 -14.49 -8.23 -24.13
CA ASN A 39 -13.49 -9.07 -23.49
C ASN A 39 -13.92 -9.51 -22.08
N SER A 40 -13.52 -10.71 -21.68
CA SER A 40 -13.74 -11.27 -20.35
C SER A 40 -12.46 -11.91 -19.84
N PHE A 41 -12.03 -11.55 -18.64
CA PHE A 41 -10.79 -12.06 -18.06
C PHE A 41 -10.86 -12.17 -16.54
N GLY A 42 -10.05 -13.07 -15.98
CA GLY A 42 -9.85 -13.21 -14.54
C GLY A 42 -8.82 -12.21 -14.01
N TRP A 43 -9.05 -11.71 -12.80
CA TRP A 43 -8.10 -10.88 -12.08
C TRP A 43 -7.92 -11.42 -10.66
N CYS A 44 -6.69 -11.76 -10.28
CA CYS A 44 -6.37 -12.30 -8.97
C CYS A 44 -5.38 -11.43 -8.20
N TRP A 45 -5.43 -11.53 -6.87
CA TRP A 45 -4.47 -10.92 -5.96
C TRP A 45 -3.71 -12.02 -5.22
N THR A 46 -2.39 -11.91 -5.17
CA THR A 46 -1.51 -12.90 -4.53
C THR A 46 -0.77 -12.30 -3.32
N VAL A 47 -0.63 -13.11 -2.28
CA VAL A 47 0.17 -12.83 -1.08
C VAL A 47 1.11 -14.00 -0.86
N CYS A 48 2.43 -13.76 -0.95
CA CYS A 48 3.45 -14.82 -0.89
C CYS A 48 3.14 -15.98 -1.86
N ASP A 49 2.84 -15.65 -3.11
CA ASP A 49 2.49 -16.60 -4.19
C ASP A 49 1.25 -17.47 -3.94
N ARG A 50 0.47 -17.16 -2.89
CA ARG A 50 -0.85 -17.75 -2.67
C ARG A 50 -1.94 -16.81 -3.13
N GLU A 51 -2.83 -17.31 -3.97
CA GLU A 51 -4.02 -16.57 -4.40
C GLU A 51 -4.88 -16.26 -3.18
N THR A 52 -5.13 -14.97 -2.96
CA THR A 52 -5.94 -14.50 -1.84
C THR A 52 -7.40 -14.36 -2.28
N SER A 53 -7.63 -13.80 -3.47
CA SER A 53 -8.94 -13.75 -4.12
C SER A 53 -8.79 -13.60 -5.62
N SER A 54 -9.84 -13.98 -6.34
CA SER A 54 -10.06 -13.68 -7.74
C SER A 54 -11.42 -13.04 -7.97
N ILE A 55 -11.50 -12.27 -9.05
CA ILE A 55 -12.73 -11.77 -9.63
C ILE A 55 -12.70 -12.06 -11.14
N THR A 56 -13.86 -12.18 -11.76
CA THR A 56 -14.00 -12.16 -13.22
C THR A 56 -14.46 -10.77 -13.65
N ILE A 57 -13.84 -10.21 -14.68
CA ILE A 57 -14.14 -8.89 -15.20
C ILE A 57 -14.62 -9.05 -16.64
N ARG A 58 -15.82 -8.54 -16.94
CA ARG A 58 -16.37 -8.43 -18.29
C ARG A 58 -16.39 -6.97 -18.71
N VAL A 59 -15.85 -6.68 -19.87
CA VAL A 59 -15.71 -5.31 -20.38
C VAL A 59 -16.86 -5.01 -21.32
N ALA A 60 -17.62 -3.96 -21.00
CA ALA A 60 -18.60 -3.35 -21.88
C ALA A 60 -18.10 -1.98 -22.37
N LEU A 61 -18.86 -1.35 -23.27
CA LEU A 61 -18.46 -0.12 -23.95
C LEU A 61 -18.03 1.03 -22.99
N GLN A 62 -18.82 1.26 -21.94
CA GLN A 62 -18.60 2.36 -20.98
C GLN A 62 -18.62 1.87 -19.51
N ALA A 63 -18.50 0.57 -19.30
CA ALA A 63 -18.56 -0.01 -17.96
C ALA A 63 -17.82 -1.35 -17.93
N VAL A 64 -17.44 -1.78 -16.73
CA VAL A 64 -17.00 -3.15 -16.48
C VAL A 64 -17.98 -3.81 -15.51
N GLN A 65 -18.32 -5.07 -15.78
CA GLN A 65 -19.04 -5.91 -14.85
C GLN A 65 -18.01 -6.74 -14.06
N LEU A 66 -18.06 -6.62 -12.74
CA LEU A 66 -17.26 -7.39 -11.81
C LEU A 66 -18.13 -8.53 -11.28
N CYS A 67 -17.71 -9.77 -11.50
CA CYS A 67 -18.36 -10.97 -10.99
C CYS A 67 -17.43 -11.63 -9.98
N TYR A 68 -17.86 -11.75 -8.72
CA TYR A 68 -17.02 -12.29 -7.65
C TYR A 68 -17.82 -12.87 -6.50
N GLN A 69 -17.16 -13.72 -5.71
CA GLN A 69 -17.76 -14.29 -4.49
C GLN A 69 -17.25 -13.56 -3.25
N LYS A 70 -18.18 -13.18 -2.38
CA LYS A 70 -17.86 -12.57 -1.09
C LYS A 70 -17.32 -13.63 -0.14
N ARG A 71 -16.05 -13.53 0.25
CA ARG A 71 -15.38 -14.54 1.10
C ARG A 71 -16.12 -14.85 2.41
N SER A 72 -16.76 -13.85 3.03
CA SER A 72 -17.41 -14.04 4.33
C SER A 72 -18.76 -14.76 4.26
N THR A 73 -19.44 -14.74 3.11
CA THR A 73 -20.81 -15.28 2.96
C THR A 73 -20.96 -16.27 1.81
N GLY A 74 -19.95 -16.42 0.94
CA GLY A 74 -20.05 -17.21 -0.30
C GLY A 74 -21.00 -16.62 -1.35
N GLU A 75 -21.61 -15.46 -1.08
CA GLU A 75 -22.57 -14.82 -1.98
C GLU A 75 -21.88 -14.42 -3.29
N SER A 76 -22.44 -14.85 -4.42
CA SER A 76 -22.00 -14.42 -5.75
C SER A 76 -22.59 -13.05 -6.05
N ILE A 77 -21.74 -12.09 -6.37
CA ILE A 77 -22.09 -10.69 -6.59
C ILE A 77 -21.69 -10.30 -8.00
N GLU A 78 -22.62 -9.66 -8.69
CA GLU A 78 -22.38 -8.98 -9.96
C GLU A 78 -22.51 -7.47 -9.75
N GLN A 79 -21.47 -6.72 -10.13
CA GLN A 79 -21.42 -5.29 -9.91
C GLN A 79 -20.95 -4.56 -11.17
N TRP A 80 -21.75 -3.59 -11.62
CA TRP A 80 -21.36 -2.68 -12.70
C TRP A 80 -20.56 -1.49 -12.16
N VAL A 81 -19.44 -1.19 -12.82
CA VAL A 81 -18.60 -0.02 -12.55
C VAL A 81 -18.39 0.74 -13.84
N HIS A 82 -18.89 1.97 -13.90
CA HIS A 82 -18.77 2.81 -15.10
C HIS A 82 -17.32 3.26 -15.31
N LEU A 83 -16.95 3.40 -16.59
CA LEU A 83 -15.67 3.91 -17.04
C LEU A 83 -15.82 5.33 -17.57
N GLN A 84 -14.81 6.16 -17.34
CA GLN A 84 -14.73 7.51 -17.88
C GLN A 84 -13.35 7.76 -18.46
N ASN A 85 -13.28 8.56 -19.52
CA ASN A 85 -12.03 8.92 -20.18
C ASN A 85 -11.82 10.43 -20.09
N THR A 86 -10.58 10.84 -19.83
CA THR A 86 -10.17 12.25 -19.91
C THR A 86 -9.01 12.38 -20.89
N PRO A 87 -9.03 13.36 -21.81
CA PRO A 87 -7.90 13.59 -22.72
C PRO A 87 -6.64 14.01 -21.95
N CYS A 88 -5.48 13.59 -22.42
CA CYS A 88 -4.19 13.97 -21.87
C CYS A 88 -3.55 15.10 -22.69
N ARG A 89 -2.87 16.03 -22.01
CA ARG A 89 -2.24 17.22 -22.63
C ARG A 89 -1.26 16.89 -23.77
N PHE A 90 -0.55 15.76 -23.66
CA PHE A 90 0.46 15.33 -24.64
C PHE A 90 -0.01 14.17 -25.52
N GLY A 91 -1.34 14.04 -25.72
CA GLY A 91 -1.95 12.96 -26.49
C GLY A 91 -2.35 11.75 -25.63
N GLY A 92 -3.28 10.95 -26.16
CA GLY A 92 -3.86 9.79 -25.49
C GLY A 92 -5.01 10.11 -24.54
N MET A 93 -5.54 9.06 -23.90
CA MET A 93 -6.66 9.15 -22.97
C MET A 93 -6.29 8.51 -21.63
N ARG A 94 -6.71 9.14 -20.54
CA ARG A 94 -6.62 8.58 -19.21
C ARG A 94 -7.98 8.02 -18.80
N GLN A 95 -7.99 6.71 -18.55
CA GLN A 95 -9.18 6.00 -18.11
C GLN A 95 -9.34 6.10 -16.59
N TRP A 96 -10.59 6.17 -16.15
CA TRP A 96 -11.02 6.25 -14.76
C TRP A 96 -12.19 5.31 -14.50
N PHE A 97 -12.28 4.79 -13.28
CA PHE A 97 -13.53 4.27 -12.76
C PHE A 97 -14.39 5.41 -12.22
N THR A 98 -15.70 5.27 -12.33
CA THR A 98 -16.67 6.05 -11.56
C THR A 98 -17.05 5.26 -10.33
N CYS A 99 -16.78 5.82 -9.14
CA CYS A 99 -17.15 5.16 -7.88
C CYS A 99 -18.68 4.96 -7.81
N PRO A 100 -19.19 3.73 -7.61
CA PRO A 100 -20.63 3.48 -7.54
C PRO A 100 -21.33 4.17 -6.36
N ALA A 101 -20.61 4.49 -5.29
CA ALA A 101 -21.19 5.05 -4.07
C ALA A 101 -21.13 6.59 -4.00
N CYS A 102 -20.15 7.23 -4.64
CA CYS A 102 -19.98 8.70 -4.57
C CYS A 102 -19.83 9.37 -5.93
N SER A 103 -19.94 8.62 -7.02
CA SER A 103 -19.85 9.09 -8.41
C SER A 103 -18.58 9.86 -8.77
N LYS A 104 -17.55 9.82 -7.91
CA LYS A 104 -16.24 10.45 -8.16
C LYS A 104 -15.41 9.59 -9.10
N ARG A 105 -14.64 10.27 -9.95
CA ARG A 105 -13.58 9.67 -10.78
C ARG A 105 -12.43 9.18 -9.92
N VAL A 106 -12.09 7.90 -10.03
CA VAL A 106 -11.01 7.27 -9.28
C VAL A 106 -10.24 6.29 -10.15
N ALA A 107 -8.93 6.18 -9.92
CA ALA A 107 -8.11 5.21 -10.64
C ALA A 107 -8.17 3.81 -10.03
N VAL A 108 -8.49 3.73 -8.73
CA VAL A 108 -8.47 2.49 -7.95
C VAL A 108 -9.77 2.36 -7.15
N ILE A 109 -10.36 1.18 -7.22
CA ILE A 109 -11.49 0.74 -6.40
C ILE A 109 -11.05 -0.46 -5.55
N TYR A 110 -11.70 -0.66 -4.40
CA TYR A 110 -11.29 -1.64 -3.40
C TYR A 110 -12.47 -2.54 -3.01
N GLY A 111 -12.24 -3.85 -3.00
CA GLY A 111 -13.23 -4.86 -2.59
C GLY A 111 -13.21 -5.12 -1.08
N ARG A 112 -13.39 -4.08 -0.25
CA ARG A 112 -13.42 -4.22 1.22
C ARG A 112 -14.80 -4.58 1.77
N SER A 113 -15.84 -3.96 1.22
CA SER A 113 -17.24 -4.18 1.62
C SER A 113 -17.93 -5.16 0.65
N LYS A 114 -19.26 -5.24 0.69
CA LYS A 114 -20.04 -6.03 -0.29
C LYS A 114 -19.70 -5.62 -1.74
N TYR A 115 -19.42 -4.34 -1.97
CA TYR A 115 -19.20 -3.76 -3.30
C TYR A 115 -17.81 -3.12 -3.43
N PHE A 116 -17.23 -3.19 -4.62
CA PHE A 116 -16.03 -2.41 -4.96
C PHE A 116 -16.37 -0.92 -5.00
N THR A 117 -15.73 -0.14 -4.13
CA THR A 117 -15.94 1.31 -4.05
C THR A 117 -14.61 2.04 -3.89
N CYS A 118 -14.63 3.37 -3.95
CA CYS A 118 -13.40 4.14 -3.81
C CYS A 118 -12.86 4.11 -2.38
N ARG A 119 -11.58 4.46 -2.24
CA ARG A 119 -10.87 4.52 -0.96
C ARG A 119 -11.67 5.25 0.14
N SER A 120 -12.22 6.42 -0.17
CA SER A 120 -12.98 7.23 0.77
C SER A 120 -14.28 6.56 1.22
N CYS A 121 -15.00 5.92 0.29
CA CYS A 121 -16.24 5.18 0.59
C CYS A 121 -15.98 3.90 1.38
N CYS A 122 -14.83 3.24 1.15
CA CYS A 122 -14.39 2.13 1.98
C CYS A 122 -13.84 2.57 3.35
N GLY A 123 -13.78 3.89 3.63
CA GLY A 123 -13.18 4.42 4.85
C GLY A 123 -11.69 4.10 5.02
N LEU A 124 -10.96 3.80 3.93
CA LEU A 124 -9.57 3.35 4.01
C LEU A 124 -8.62 4.53 4.25
N GLY A 125 -7.85 4.48 5.34
CA GLY A 125 -6.75 5.40 5.62
C GLY A 125 -5.56 5.16 4.68
N TYR A 126 -4.70 6.16 4.47
CA TYR A 126 -3.39 5.90 3.88
C TYR A 126 -2.53 5.26 4.99
N ALA A 127 -1.69 4.29 4.67
CA ALA A 127 -0.74 3.73 5.64
C ALA A 127 0.05 4.84 6.34
N SER A 128 0.44 5.89 5.59
CA SER A 128 1.13 7.07 6.11
C SER A 128 0.36 7.87 7.15
N GLN A 129 -0.98 7.80 7.16
CA GLN A 129 -1.82 8.46 8.17
C GLN A 129 -1.84 7.69 9.50
N LYS A 130 -1.43 6.41 9.49
CA LYS A 130 -1.29 5.58 10.70
C LYS A 130 0.12 5.53 11.26
N GLU A 131 1.10 6.11 10.56
CA GLU A 131 2.47 6.12 11.04
C GLU A 131 2.59 7.01 12.27
N GLY A 132 2.89 6.39 13.40
CA GLY A 132 3.32 7.07 14.61
C GLY A 132 4.69 7.72 14.41
N VAL A 133 5.13 8.48 15.41
CA VAL A 133 6.44 9.14 15.38
C VAL A 133 7.57 8.12 15.18
N GLY A 134 7.47 6.94 15.81
CA GLY A 134 8.43 5.86 15.62
C GLY A 134 8.45 5.28 14.21
N ASP A 135 7.28 5.00 13.62
CA ASP A 135 7.19 4.43 12.28
C ASP A 135 7.74 5.41 11.23
N ARG A 136 7.45 6.71 11.37
CA ARG A 136 8.01 7.76 10.49
C ARG A 136 9.52 7.85 10.60
N SER A 137 10.05 7.75 11.82
CA SER A 137 11.49 7.83 12.07
C SER A 137 12.20 6.64 11.46
N GLY A 138 11.64 5.43 11.56
CA GLY A 138 12.24 4.20 11.03
C GLY A 138 12.36 4.23 9.51
N ARG A 139 11.31 4.66 8.81
CA ARG A 139 11.36 4.81 7.34
C ARG A 139 12.32 5.91 6.89
N ARG A 140 12.45 6.99 7.67
CA ARG A 140 13.45 8.04 7.39
C ARG A 140 14.86 7.49 7.56
N ALA A 141 15.11 6.70 8.60
CA ALA A 141 16.36 5.99 8.80
C ALA A 141 16.64 5.05 7.61
N ASP A 142 15.66 4.25 7.15
CA ASP A 142 15.83 3.38 5.98
C ASP A 142 16.16 4.14 4.68
N LYS A 143 15.61 5.34 4.49
CA LYS A 143 16.00 6.20 3.35
C LYS A 143 17.47 6.62 3.45
N LEU A 144 17.97 6.89 4.65
CA LEU A 144 19.39 7.19 4.88
C LEU A 144 20.26 5.95 4.67
N ARG A 145 19.85 4.78 5.18
CA ARG A 145 20.52 3.50 4.93
C ARG A 145 20.65 3.23 3.44
N LYS A 146 19.58 3.41 2.67
CA LYS A 146 19.60 3.29 1.20
C LYS A 146 20.59 4.27 0.55
N ARG A 147 20.62 5.53 1.00
CA ARG A 147 21.57 6.54 0.49
C ARG A 147 23.02 6.20 0.83
N LEU A 148 23.25 5.54 1.97
CA LEU A 148 24.55 5.06 2.43
C LEU A 148 24.91 3.69 1.88
N GLY A 149 24.04 3.06 1.06
CA GLY A 149 24.27 1.73 0.52
C GLY A 149 24.24 0.61 1.57
N TRP A 150 23.61 0.85 2.71
CA TRP A 150 23.46 -0.13 3.80
C TRP A 150 22.23 -1.01 3.60
N GLU A 151 22.25 -2.20 4.18
CA GLU A 151 21.10 -3.12 4.18
C GLU A 151 19.89 -2.46 4.84
N ALA A 152 18.70 -2.56 4.25
CA ALA A 152 17.49 -1.95 4.81
C ALA A 152 17.11 -2.56 6.16
N GLY A 153 16.53 -1.77 7.06
CA GLY A 153 16.06 -2.20 8.38
C GLY A 153 16.87 -1.57 9.52
N ILE A 154 16.18 -0.91 10.44
CA ILE A 154 16.77 -0.26 11.62
C ILE A 154 17.37 -1.21 12.66
N LEU A 155 17.06 -2.51 12.56
CA LEU A 155 17.61 -3.57 13.41
C LEU A 155 18.89 -4.19 12.82
N ASN A 156 19.23 -3.86 11.58
CA ASN A 156 20.44 -4.32 10.94
C ASN A 156 21.61 -3.41 11.31
N GLY A 157 22.81 -3.99 11.42
CA GLY A 157 24.03 -3.25 11.75
C GLY A 157 24.34 -2.13 10.74
N ASP A 158 25.13 -1.16 11.19
CA ASP A 158 25.61 -0.09 10.33
C ASP A 158 26.61 -0.61 9.30
N GLY A 159 26.59 -0.02 8.11
CA GLY A 159 27.63 -0.26 7.11
C GLY A 159 28.75 0.79 7.14
N GLY A 160 29.73 0.58 6.26
CA GLY A 160 30.81 1.54 6.04
C GLY A 160 30.39 2.78 5.25
N LYS A 161 31.28 3.76 5.17
CA LYS A 161 31.10 4.96 4.36
C LYS A 161 31.14 4.63 2.85
N PRO A 162 30.18 5.13 2.04
CA PRO A 162 30.23 4.98 0.59
C PRO A 162 31.48 5.59 -0.04
N LYS A 163 31.99 4.93 -1.09
CA LYS A 163 33.07 5.47 -1.93
C LYS A 163 32.64 6.81 -2.54
N GLY A 164 33.52 7.82 -2.50
CA GLY A 164 33.26 9.15 -3.06
C GLY A 164 32.43 10.09 -2.18
N MET A 165 31.93 9.64 -1.01
CA MET A 165 31.29 10.56 -0.06
C MET A 165 32.36 11.28 0.77
N HIS A 166 32.15 12.55 1.14
CA HIS A 166 33.00 13.25 2.11
C HIS A 166 32.71 12.78 3.54
N TRP A 167 33.74 12.66 4.38
CA TRP A 167 33.62 12.21 5.78
C TRP A 167 32.65 13.05 6.59
N VAL A 168 32.68 14.37 6.43
CA VAL A 168 31.76 15.30 7.10
C VAL A 168 30.30 15.01 6.72
N THR A 169 30.03 14.75 5.44
CA THR A 169 28.67 14.41 4.99
C THR A 169 28.23 13.06 5.53
N TYR A 170 29.13 12.08 5.52
CA TYR A 170 28.86 10.75 6.07
C TYR A 170 28.52 10.83 7.56
N GLN A 171 29.35 11.51 8.37
CA GLN A 171 29.12 11.67 9.81
C GLN A 171 27.79 12.37 10.10
N ARG A 172 27.44 13.41 9.34
CA ARG A 172 26.14 14.10 9.48
C ARG A 172 24.97 13.18 9.17
N LEU A 173 25.05 12.38 8.09
CA LEU A 173 23.98 11.44 7.73
C LEU A 173 23.89 10.29 8.73
N LYS A 174 25.02 9.83 9.26
CA LYS A 174 25.07 8.81 10.32
C LYS A 174 24.44 9.32 11.61
N ALA A 175 24.81 10.52 12.08
CA ALA A 175 24.23 11.10 13.29
C ALA A 175 22.71 11.29 13.17
N GLU A 176 22.21 11.72 12.01
CA GLU A 176 20.77 11.83 11.77
C GLU A 176 20.09 10.44 11.72
N HIS A 177 20.74 9.44 11.12
CA HIS A 177 20.26 8.06 11.14
C HIS A 177 20.14 7.55 12.59
N ASP A 178 21.18 7.70 13.39
CA ASP A 178 21.23 7.19 14.77
C ASP A 178 20.14 7.84 15.64
N ARG A 179 19.94 9.16 15.47
CA ARG A 179 18.84 9.88 16.12
C ARG A 179 17.46 9.33 15.74
N LEU A 180 17.24 9.05 14.46
CA LEU A 180 15.96 8.51 13.98
C LEU A 180 15.72 7.09 14.48
N VAL A 181 16.77 6.25 14.52
CA VAL A 181 16.72 4.89 15.07
C VAL A 181 16.36 4.92 16.56
N GLN A 182 16.97 5.82 17.34
CA GLN A 182 16.64 5.99 18.76
C GLN A 182 15.16 6.35 18.97
N ILE A 183 14.61 7.28 18.17
CA ILE A 183 13.20 7.65 18.24
C ILE A 183 12.30 6.45 17.92
N SER A 184 12.64 5.65 16.90
CA SER A 184 11.92 4.42 16.59
C SER A 184 11.98 3.40 17.70
N PHE A 185 13.16 3.11 18.25
CA PHE A 185 13.32 2.15 19.34
C PHE A 185 12.59 2.56 20.60
N HIS A 186 12.61 3.84 20.94
CA HIS A 186 11.87 4.34 22.10
C HIS A 186 10.34 4.22 21.91
N ASP A 187 9.82 4.49 20.70
CA ASP A 187 8.40 4.29 20.39
C ASP A 187 8.02 2.79 20.41
N ILE A 188 8.89 1.91 19.89
CA ILE A 188 8.76 0.45 19.97
C ILE A 188 8.75 0.01 21.44
N GLY A 189 9.72 0.45 22.25
CA GLY A 189 9.82 0.12 23.68
C GLY A 189 8.58 0.54 24.46
N ARG A 190 8.05 1.75 24.21
CA ARG A 190 6.77 2.22 24.77
C ARG A 190 5.60 1.34 24.38
N LYS A 191 5.48 0.97 23.10
CA LYS A 191 4.37 0.14 22.57
C LYS A 191 4.40 -1.29 23.09
N PHE A 192 5.58 -1.87 23.30
CA PHE A 192 5.74 -3.25 23.77
C PHE A 192 5.91 -3.37 25.30
N GLY A 193 5.80 -2.27 26.05
CA GLY A 193 5.90 -2.28 27.51
C GLY A 193 7.30 -2.60 28.05
N PHE A 194 8.33 -2.56 27.21
CA PHE A 194 9.72 -2.75 27.62
C PHE A 194 10.31 -1.40 28.03
N LEU A 195 9.98 -0.94 29.24
CA LEU A 195 10.54 0.31 29.76
C LEU A 195 12.02 0.21 30.19
N HIS A 196 12.73 -0.91 29.99
CA HIS A 196 14.09 -1.01 30.53
C HIS A 196 15.18 -1.80 29.76
N LYS A 197 14.90 -2.54 28.67
CA LYS A 197 15.90 -3.51 28.15
C LYS A 197 16.58 -3.22 26.80
N LEU A 198 16.33 -2.07 26.17
CA LEU A 198 16.89 -1.76 24.83
C LEU A 198 17.78 -0.51 24.78
N LEU A 199 18.14 0.06 25.93
CA LEU A 199 18.92 1.30 26.03
C LEU A 199 20.07 1.19 27.04
N GLU A 200 20.72 0.04 27.13
CA GLU A 200 22.05 -0.03 27.75
C GLU A 200 23.08 -0.49 26.71
N PRO A 201 24.24 0.17 26.63
CA PRO A 201 25.23 0.05 25.55
C PRO A 201 25.93 -1.31 25.49
#